data_AF-A0AAV5ICU9-F1
#
_entry.id   AF-A0AAV5ICU9-F1
#
_cell.length_a   1.000
_cell.length_b   1.000
_cell.length_c   1.000
_cell.angle_alpha   90.00
_cell.angle_beta   90.00
_cell.angle_gamma   90.00
#
_symmetry.space_group_name_H-M   'P 1'
#
loop_
_entity.id
_entity.type
_entity.pdbx_description
1 polymer ?
#
loop_
_entity_poly.entity_id
_entity_poly.type
_entity_poly.pdbx_seq_one_letter_code
_entity_poly.pdbx_strand_id
1 'polypeptide(L)'
;MEWTYKKAHCRKTAPETQTLGSLKAVGTLPTRKQPLGTIPRFMPPLQILCLPQYSVGQLFLSQQGQLFVSLKFSYCEFSLTVFLWLTPMAVSVRKPGLIALFDVDGTLTAPRKVAAPQMLEFMRQLRKVVTVGVVGGSDLTKISEQLGKTVIADYDYVFSENGLVAHQDGKLIGTQSLKSFLEEEKLKNFEVGCSMNVSPIGRNCSQEERDDFEKYDKIHNIRPKMVSVLREKFAHLNLTFSIGGQISFDVFPQGWDKTYCLRYLDDFQEIHFFGDKTYKGGNDHEIYESERTVGHTVTSPEDTMEQCKALFLSNH
;
A
#
# COMPACT_ATOMS: atom_id res chain seq x y z
N MET A 1 -40.70 8.24 -20.42
CA MET A 1 -41.06 8.21 -18.98
C MET A 1 -40.13 9.19 -18.27
N GLU A 2 -40.62 10.39 -17.99
CA GLU A 2 -39.92 11.39 -17.16
C GLU A 2 -40.05 10.99 -15.69
N TRP A 3 -38.94 10.91 -14.98
CA TRP A 3 -38.93 10.73 -13.53
C TRP A 3 -38.61 12.07 -12.88
N THR A 4 -39.61 12.72 -12.29
CA THR A 4 -39.43 13.92 -11.46
C THR A 4 -39.26 13.50 -10.00
N TYR A 5 -38.03 13.58 -9.48
CA TYR A 5 -37.75 13.39 -8.06
C TYR A 5 -37.81 14.74 -7.33
N LYS A 6 -38.75 14.89 -6.39
CA LYS A 6 -38.87 16.07 -5.53
C LYS A 6 -37.72 16.11 -4.51
N LYS A 7 -36.81 17.07 -4.67
CA LYS A 7 -35.76 17.41 -3.69
C LYS A 7 -36.42 18.02 -2.45
N ALA A 8 -36.30 17.38 -1.29
CA ALA A 8 -36.65 18.00 -0.01
C ALA A 8 -35.60 19.04 0.38
N HIS A 9 -36.02 20.28 0.62
CA HIS A 9 -35.18 21.38 1.10
C HIS A 9 -34.84 21.19 2.58
N CYS A 10 -33.55 21.10 2.92
CA CYS A 10 -33.06 21.32 4.29
C CYS A 10 -32.33 22.66 4.34
N ARG A 11 -32.82 23.57 5.19
CA ARG A 11 -32.31 24.94 5.37
C ARG A 11 -30.94 24.92 6.05
N LYS A 12 -29.97 25.62 5.46
CA LYS A 12 -28.71 25.99 6.10
C LYS A 12 -28.94 27.18 7.04
N THR A 13 -28.42 27.10 8.26
CA THR A 13 -28.17 28.26 9.13
C THR A 13 -26.70 28.25 9.53
N ALA A 14 -25.96 29.27 9.10
CA ALA A 14 -24.66 29.65 9.66
C ALA A 14 -24.85 30.49 10.93
N PRO A 15 -23.81 30.65 11.76
CA PRO A 15 -23.28 32.01 11.85
C PRO A 15 -21.73 32.10 11.93
N GLU A 16 -21.24 33.06 11.16
CA GLU A 16 -20.29 34.16 11.43
C GLU A 16 -18.96 33.97 12.19
N THR A 17 -17.97 34.55 11.51
CA THR A 17 -16.57 34.89 11.77
C THR A 17 -16.31 35.83 12.94
N GLN A 18 -15.17 35.64 13.63
CA GLN A 18 -14.38 36.74 14.18
C GLN A 18 -12.88 36.51 13.88
N THR A 19 -12.20 37.63 13.60
CA THR A 19 -10.85 37.73 13.02
C THR A 19 -9.91 38.47 13.97
N LEU A 20 -8.60 38.20 13.79
CA LEU A 20 -7.42 39.05 14.07
C LEU A 20 -6.77 39.11 15.46
N GLY A 21 -5.42 39.01 15.45
CA GLY A 21 -4.48 39.62 16.41
C GLY A 21 -3.42 38.64 16.97
N SER A 22 -2.29 38.39 16.31
CA SER A 22 -1.00 39.14 16.34
C SER A 22 0.04 38.63 17.37
N LEU A 23 1.27 38.44 16.88
CA LEU A 23 2.50 38.02 17.56
C LEU A 23 2.92 38.90 18.76
N LYS A 24 3.63 38.30 19.75
CA LYS A 24 5.04 38.60 20.11
C LYS A 24 5.52 37.80 21.34
N ALA A 25 6.79 37.41 21.28
CA ALA A 25 7.58 36.85 22.38
C ALA A 25 8.07 37.95 23.34
N VAL A 26 8.07 37.69 24.66
CA VAL A 26 8.93 38.36 25.66
C VAL A 26 9.16 37.38 26.82
N GLY A 27 10.42 37.22 27.24
CA GLY A 27 10.82 36.37 28.35
C GLY A 27 10.85 37.08 29.71
N THR A 28 11.62 36.47 30.62
CA THR A 28 12.11 36.90 31.95
C THR A 28 11.38 36.36 33.20
N LEU A 29 12.23 35.78 34.08
CA LEU A 29 12.02 35.25 35.43
C LEU A 29 11.50 36.32 36.42
N PRO A 30 10.97 35.91 37.58
CA PRO A 30 11.79 36.10 38.78
C PRO A 30 11.70 34.99 39.86
N THR A 31 12.70 35.10 40.74
CA THR A 31 13.14 34.33 41.91
C THR A 31 12.25 34.40 43.18
N ARG A 32 12.27 33.34 44.01
CA ARG A 32 12.34 33.35 45.51
C ARG A 32 12.47 31.91 46.06
N LYS A 33 13.59 31.51 46.71
CA LYS A 33 13.89 31.44 48.18
C LYS A 33 12.79 30.70 48.98
N GLN A 34 13.00 29.71 49.87
CA GLN A 34 14.08 29.05 50.64
C GLN A 34 13.37 27.91 51.48
N PRO A 35 13.94 27.15 52.46
CA PRO A 35 15.33 27.01 52.97
C PRO A 35 15.86 25.57 53.29
N LEU A 36 17.19 25.53 53.45
CA LEU A 36 18.08 24.81 54.40
C LEU A 36 17.79 23.38 54.92
N GLY A 37 18.77 22.51 54.67
CA GLY A 37 19.29 21.48 55.59
C GLY A 37 20.84 21.44 55.53
N THR A 38 21.47 21.56 56.70
CA THR A 38 22.92 21.57 57.10
C THR A 38 23.68 20.26 56.76
N ILE A 39 24.85 20.23 56.05
CA ILE A 39 26.31 20.38 56.44
C ILE A 39 26.83 19.31 57.45
N PRO A 40 28.09 18.72 57.42
CA PRO A 40 29.19 18.64 56.42
C PRO A 40 29.97 17.27 56.27
N ARG A 41 30.81 17.22 55.20
CA ARG A 41 32.20 16.69 55.05
C ARG A 41 32.60 15.31 55.59
N PHE A 42 33.04 14.45 54.67
CA PHE A 42 34.39 13.84 54.65
C PHE A 42 34.76 13.43 53.21
N MET A 43 35.86 13.95 52.67
CA MET A 43 36.58 13.40 51.50
C MET A 43 37.67 12.45 52.02
N PRO A 44 37.98 11.37 51.29
CA PRO A 44 39.32 11.30 50.68
C PRO A 44 39.29 10.59 49.29
N PRO A 45 40.46 10.31 48.67
CA PRO A 45 41.04 11.06 47.56
C PRO A 45 40.67 10.53 46.17
N LEU A 46 41.02 11.32 45.15
CA LEU A 46 40.98 10.97 43.73
C LEU A 46 41.40 9.51 43.46
N GLN A 47 40.49 8.70 42.95
CA GLN A 47 40.85 7.63 42.02
C GLN A 47 40.77 8.20 40.61
N ILE A 48 41.94 8.30 39.97
CA ILE A 48 42.05 8.50 38.53
C ILE A 48 41.41 7.28 37.88
N LEU A 49 40.18 7.41 37.39
CA LEU A 49 39.62 6.46 36.42
C LEU A 49 40.48 6.58 35.16
N CYS A 50 41.41 5.65 34.96
CA CYS A 50 42.00 5.43 33.64
C CYS A 50 40.86 5.05 32.69
N LEU A 51 40.46 5.97 31.83
CA LEU A 51 39.65 5.65 30.66
C LEU A 51 40.45 4.65 29.80
N PRO A 52 39.87 3.52 29.36
CA PRO A 52 40.54 2.64 28.43
C PRO A 52 40.86 3.44 27.15
N GLN A 53 42.14 3.50 26.78
CA GLN A 53 42.55 3.96 25.48
C GLN A 53 42.14 2.90 24.45
N TYR A 54 41.12 3.20 23.66
CA TYR A 54 40.70 2.35 22.55
C TYR A 54 41.61 2.60 21.35
N SER A 55 42.27 1.57 20.82
CA SER A 55 42.79 1.60 19.45
C SER A 55 41.91 0.69 18.59
N VAL A 56 41.26 1.26 17.57
CA VAL A 56 40.51 0.47 16.59
C VAL A 56 41.51 -0.34 15.77
N GLY A 57 41.37 -1.66 15.76
CA GLY A 57 42.29 -2.60 15.12
C GLY A 57 42.21 -2.61 13.59
N GLN A 58 43.29 -3.06 12.95
CA GLN A 58 43.41 -3.23 11.50
C GLN A 58 42.35 -4.17 10.91
N LEU A 59 41.77 -3.77 9.78
CA LEU A 59 40.94 -4.61 8.93
C LEU A 59 41.84 -5.50 8.06
N PHE A 60 41.58 -6.81 8.04
CA PHE A 60 42.30 -7.74 7.15
C PHE A 60 41.30 -8.40 6.18
N LEU A 61 41.64 -8.39 4.89
CA LEU A 61 40.96 -9.14 3.83
C LEU A 61 41.74 -10.42 3.57
N SER A 62 41.11 -11.59 3.73
CA SER A 62 41.73 -12.86 3.29
C SER A 62 41.43 -13.12 1.81
N GLN A 63 42.30 -13.90 1.15
CA GLN A 63 42.19 -14.28 -0.26
C GLN A 63 40.94 -15.13 -0.59
N GLN A 64 40.07 -15.42 0.38
CA GLN A 64 38.80 -16.16 0.20
C GLN A 64 37.54 -15.30 0.47
N GLY A 65 37.64 -13.96 0.50
CA GLY A 65 36.48 -13.07 0.61
C GLY A 65 35.87 -12.98 2.02
N GLN A 66 36.59 -13.42 3.05
CA GLN A 66 36.18 -13.28 4.45
C GLN A 66 36.75 -11.99 5.05
N LEU A 67 35.89 -11.21 5.71
CA LEU A 67 36.25 -9.98 6.40
C LEU A 67 36.51 -10.28 7.89
N PHE A 68 37.71 -9.98 8.36
CA PHE A 68 38.10 -10.18 9.76
C PHE A 68 38.25 -8.83 10.46
N VAL A 69 37.61 -8.70 11.63
CA VAL A 69 37.83 -7.57 12.53
C VAL A 69 38.56 -8.08 13.76
N SER A 70 39.83 -7.69 13.91
CA SER A 70 40.63 -7.99 15.11
C SER A 70 40.49 -6.84 16.10
N LEU A 71 39.76 -7.05 17.19
CA LEU A 71 39.72 -6.13 18.31
C LEU A 71 40.81 -6.51 19.32
N LYS A 72 41.80 -5.63 19.51
CA LYS A 72 42.81 -5.79 20.57
C LYS A 72 42.35 -5.07 21.83
N PHE A 73 42.18 -5.84 22.90
CA PHE A 73 41.99 -5.31 24.24
C PHE A 73 43.34 -5.33 24.96
N SER A 74 43.78 -4.19 25.45
CA SER A 74 45.03 -4.06 26.23
C SER A 74 44.68 -3.63 27.64
N TYR A 75 44.66 -4.57 28.57
CA TYR A 75 44.69 -4.32 30.01
C TYR A 75 45.98 -4.94 30.55
N CYS A 76 46.58 -4.32 31.58
CA CYS A 76 47.88 -4.72 32.15
C CYS A 76 48.12 -6.24 32.05
N GLU A 77 49.14 -6.58 31.26
CA GLU A 77 49.73 -7.91 31.03
C GLU A 77 48.92 -9.01 30.32
N PHE A 78 47.69 -8.77 29.85
CA PHE A 78 46.96 -9.77 29.02
C PHE A 78 46.37 -9.17 27.75
N SER A 79 46.66 -9.80 26.60
CA SER A 79 46.05 -9.47 25.30
C SER A 79 45.06 -10.57 24.91
N LEU A 80 43.80 -10.19 24.69
CA LEU A 80 42.76 -11.06 24.16
C LEU A 80 42.43 -10.64 22.73
N THR A 81 42.53 -11.57 21.78
CA THR A 81 42.11 -11.35 20.39
C THR A 81 40.80 -12.10 20.16
N VAL A 82 39.72 -11.36 19.90
CA VAL A 82 38.42 -11.93 19.58
C VAL A 82 38.25 -11.94 18.07
N PHE A 83 38.10 -13.13 17.49
CA PHE A 83 37.73 -13.30 16.09
C PHE A 83 36.21 -13.32 15.97
N LEU A 84 35.63 -12.21 15.52
CA LEU A 84 34.23 -12.18 15.12
C LEU A 84 34.10 -12.75 13.71
N TRP A 85 33.45 -13.90 13.58
CA TRP A 85 33.08 -14.48 12.29
C TRP A 85 31.90 -13.68 11.73
N LEU A 86 32.18 -12.69 10.88
CA LEU A 86 31.15 -12.11 10.03
C LEU A 86 30.92 -13.08 8.88
N THR A 87 29.87 -13.90 8.97
CA THR A 87 29.39 -14.62 7.80
C THR A 87 29.05 -13.58 6.73
N PRO A 88 29.59 -13.69 5.51
CA PRO A 88 29.11 -12.83 4.42
C PRO A 88 27.62 -13.10 4.30
N MET A 89 26.79 -12.08 4.53
CA MET A 89 25.38 -12.19 4.21
C MET A 89 25.33 -12.47 2.72
N ALA A 90 24.87 -13.67 2.35
CA ALA A 90 24.60 -13.99 0.96
C ALA A 90 23.64 -12.91 0.46
N VAL A 91 24.13 -12.01 -0.39
CA VAL A 91 23.27 -11.06 -1.08
C VAL A 91 22.52 -11.93 -2.09
N SER A 92 21.29 -12.31 -1.76
CA SER A 92 20.43 -13.01 -2.70
C SER A 92 20.26 -12.09 -3.91
N VAL A 93 20.84 -12.49 -5.03
CA VAL A 93 20.59 -11.80 -6.30
C VAL A 93 19.13 -12.06 -6.65
N ARG A 94 18.34 -11.00 -6.83
CA ARG A 94 16.96 -11.13 -7.27
C ARG A 94 16.91 -11.99 -8.54
N LYS A 95 15.94 -12.90 -8.63
CA LYS A 95 15.70 -13.64 -9.88
C LYS A 95 15.38 -12.62 -11.00
N PRO A 96 16.24 -12.45 -12.02
CA PRO A 96 16.01 -11.46 -13.07
C PRO A 96 14.80 -11.87 -13.92
N GLY A 97 14.01 -10.90 -14.37
CA GLY A 97 12.83 -11.15 -15.21
C GLY A 97 11.63 -11.77 -14.49
N LEU A 98 11.67 -11.87 -13.15
CA LEU A 98 10.57 -12.36 -12.32
C LEU A 98 9.98 -11.25 -11.44
N ILE A 99 8.65 -11.16 -11.41
CA ILE A 99 7.90 -10.29 -10.49
C ILE A 99 6.76 -11.06 -9.80
N ALA A 100 6.58 -10.78 -8.51
CA ALA A 100 5.40 -11.19 -7.75
C ALA A 100 4.50 -9.97 -7.53
N LEU A 101 3.29 -10.02 -8.10
CA LEU A 101 2.23 -9.03 -8.02
C LEU A 101 1.17 -9.47 -7.02
N PHE A 102 0.72 -8.55 -6.17
CA PHE A 102 -0.23 -8.83 -5.10
C PHE A 102 -1.43 -7.89 -5.19
N ASP A 103 -2.64 -8.45 -5.11
CA ASP A 103 -3.78 -7.68 -4.63
C ASP A 103 -3.55 -7.21 -3.17
N VAL A 104 -4.31 -6.21 -2.71
CA VAL A 104 -4.14 -5.60 -1.38
C VAL A 104 -5.12 -6.14 -0.35
N ASP A 105 -6.43 -6.16 -0.66
CA ASP A 105 -7.50 -6.30 0.34
C ASP A 105 -8.09 -7.71 0.36
N GLY A 106 -7.76 -8.49 1.40
CA GLY A 106 -8.01 -9.94 1.45
C GLY A 106 -6.75 -10.75 1.14
N THR A 107 -5.83 -10.17 0.36
CA THR A 107 -4.57 -10.78 -0.07
C THR A 107 -3.41 -10.42 0.86
N LEU A 108 -3.00 -9.15 0.95
CA LEU A 108 -1.93 -8.71 1.87
C LEU A 108 -2.46 -8.26 3.23
N THR A 109 -3.74 -7.89 3.29
CA THR A 109 -4.38 -7.38 4.50
C THR A 109 -5.70 -8.11 4.75
N ALA A 110 -6.13 -8.17 6.01
CA ALA A 110 -7.50 -8.55 6.28
C ALA A 110 -8.46 -7.50 5.68
N PRO A 111 -9.67 -7.87 5.24
CA PRO A 111 -10.58 -6.96 4.55
C PRO A 111 -10.78 -5.62 5.27
N ARG A 112 -10.46 -4.51 4.59
CA ARG A 112 -10.52 -3.11 5.03
C ARG A 112 -9.70 -2.80 6.29
N LYS A 113 -8.64 -3.57 6.55
CA LYS A 113 -7.74 -3.35 7.69
C LYS A 113 -6.32 -3.03 7.22
N VAL A 114 -5.53 -2.53 8.17
CA VAL A 114 -4.10 -2.30 8.00
C VAL A 114 -3.37 -3.64 7.99
N ALA A 115 -2.29 -3.74 7.20
CA ALA A 115 -1.41 -4.90 7.17
C ALA A 115 -0.84 -5.19 8.57
N ALA A 116 -0.79 -6.48 8.91
CA ALA A 116 -0.11 -6.91 10.12
C ALA A 116 1.39 -6.60 10.02
N PRO A 117 2.07 -6.20 11.12
CA PRO A 117 3.52 -5.95 11.10
C PRO A 117 4.34 -7.12 10.55
N GLN A 118 3.89 -8.35 10.83
CA GLN A 118 4.50 -9.57 10.29
C GLN A 118 4.44 -9.65 8.76
N MET A 119 3.32 -9.22 8.15
CA MET A 119 3.21 -9.18 6.69
C MET A 119 4.16 -8.12 6.11
N LEU A 120 4.22 -6.93 6.69
CA LEU A 120 5.13 -5.88 6.21
C LEU A 120 6.60 -6.32 6.27
N GLU A 121 7.01 -6.98 7.35
CA GLU A 121 8.34 -7.55 7.45
C GLU A 121 8.55 -8.67 6.43
N PHE A 122 7.57 -9.54 6.22
CA PHE A 122 7.62 -10.58 5.20
C PHE A 122 7.82 -10.00 3.79
N MET A 123 7.05 -8.98 3.41
CA MET A 123 7.20 -8.32 2.11
C MET A 123 8.58 -7.71 1.91
N ARG A 124 9.18 -7.14 2.98
CA ARG A 124 10.57 -6.65 2.95
C ARG A 124 11.59 -7.77 2.72
N GLN A 125 11.37 -8.96 3.27
CA GLN A 125 12.25 -10.11 3.04
C GLN A 125 12.05 -10.67 1.63
N LEU A 126 10.79 -10.78 1.16
CA LEU A 126 10.45 -11.23 -0.19
C LEU A 126 11.09 -10.34 -1.25
N ARG A 127 11.05 -9.01 -1.06
CA ARG A 127 11.66 -8.01 -1.95
C ARG A 127 13.18 -8.15 -2.13
N LYS A 128 13.87 -8.90 -1.26
CA LYS A 128 15.31 -9.20 -1.41
C LYS A 128 15.57 -10.29 -2.44
N VAL A 129 14.60 -11.17 -2.70
CA VAL A 129 14.77 -12.35 -3.58
C VAL A 129 14.00 -12.24 -4.90
N VAL A 130 12.92 -11.45 -4.93
CA VAL A 130 12.09 -11.25 -6.12
C VAL A 130 11.66 -9.78 -6.21
N THR A 131 11.36 -9.32 -7.42
CA THR A 131 10.72 -8.01 -7.63
C THR A 131 9.29 -8.08 -7.10
N VAL A 132 8.85 -7.10 -6.31
CA VAL A 132 7.53 -7.10 -5.68
C VAL A 132 6.72 -5.91 -6.15
N GLY A 133 5.52 -6.19 -6.67
CA GLY A 133 4.53 -5.20 -7.05
C GLY A 133 3.22 -5.36 -6.28
N VAL A 134 2.52 -4.26 -6.03
CA VAL A 134 1.14 -4.29 -5.52
C VAL A 134 0.18 -3.67 -6.52
N VAL A 135 -1.02 -4.23 -6.65
CA VAL A 135 -2.07 -3.74 -7.54
C VAL A 135 -3.42 -3.71 -6.83
N GLY A 136 -4.07 -2.56 -6.82
CA GLY A 136 -5.38 -2.39 -6.20
C GLY A 136 -6.29 -1.49 -7.01
N GLY A 137 -7.60 -1.75 -6.95
CA GLY A 137 -8.61 -0.86 -7.56
C GLY A 137 -8.83 0.44 -6.78
N SER A 138 -8.30 0.53 -5.56
CA SER A 138 -8.36 1.72 -4.73
C SER A 138 -7.34 2.78 -5.17
N ASP A 139 -7.62 4.03 -4.81
CA ASP A 139 -6.64 5.12 -4.90
C ASP A 139 -5.42 4.87 -4.00
N LEU A 140 -4.33 5.60 -4.28
CA LEU A 140 -3.09 5.48 -3.54
C LEU A 140 -3.23 5.81 -2.04
N THR A 141 -4.19 6.68 -1.67
CA THR A 141 -4.41 7.05 -0.26
C THR A 141 -4.87 5.85 0.53
N LYS A 142 -5.87 5.12 0.04
CA LYS A 142 -6.38 3.89 0.67
C LYS A 142 -5.34 2.79 0.70
N ILE A 143 -4.60 2.59 -0.39
CA ILE A 143 -3.51 1.60 -0.41
C ILE A 143 -2.45 1.98 0.65
N SER A 144 -2.13 3.27 0.80
CA SER A 144 -1.20 3.76 1.82
C SER A 144 -1.74 3.64 3.26
N GLU A 145 -3.05 3.76 3.46
CA GLU A 145 -3.69 3.48 4.76
C GLU A 145 -3.52 2.00 5.15
N GLN A 146 -3.62 1.10 4.17
CA GLN A 146 -3.51 -0.35 4.40
C GLN A 146 -2.06 -0.84 4.53
N LEU A 147 -1.15 -0.38 3.66
CA LEU A 147 0.22 -0.90 3.58
C LEU A 147 1.27 0.03 4.22
N GLY A 148 0.88 1.23 4.63
CA GLY A 148 1.76 2.24 5.22
C GLY A 148 2.08 3.41 4.28
N LYS A 149 2.46 4.54 4.88
CA LYS A 149 2.68 5.82 4.16
C LYS A 149 3.87 5.78 3.19
N THR A 150 4.77 4.82 3.36
CA THR A 150 5.98 4.65 2.55
C THR A 150 5.81 3.63 1.41
N VAL A 151 4.57 3.21 1.12
CA VAL A 151 4.25 2.15 0.14
C VAL A 151 4.99 2.31 -1.20
N ILE A 152 5.08 3.52 -1.74
CA ILE A 152 5.75 3.79 -3.04
C ILE A 152 7.25 3.46 -3.00
N ALA A 153 7.88 3.55 -1.83
CA ALA A 153 9.29 3.23 -1.62
C ALA A 153 9.50 1.78 -1.13
N ASP A 154 8.50 1.21 -0.47
CA ASP A 154 8.58 -0.13 0.14
C ASP A 154 8.45 -1.26 -0.89
N TYR A 155 7.77 -1.01 -2.01
CA TYR A 155 7.58 -1.94 -3.12
C TYR A 155 8.29 -1.45 -4.39
N ASP A 156 8.67 -2.38 -5.28
CA ASP A 156 9.31 -2.02 -6.55
C ASP A 156 8.30 -1.42 -7.52
N TYR A 157 7.06 -1.94 -7.52
CA TYR A 157 5.93 -1.39 -8.28
C TYR A 157 4.70 -1.16 -7.40
N VAL A 158 4.01 -0.02 -7.59
CA VAL A 158 2.74 0.29 -6.93
C VAL A 158 1.73 0.77 -7.96
N PHE A 159 0.71 -0.05 -8.20
CA PHE A 159 -0.37 0.19 -9.14
C PHE A 159 -1.67 0.50 -8.37
N SER A 160 -1.98 1.79 -8.23
CA SER A 160 -3.28 2.25 -7.74
C SER A 160 -4.27 2.40 -8.89
N GLU A 161 -5.56 2.30 -8.58
CA GLU A 161 -6.64 2.38 -9.57
C GLU A 161 -6.40 1.40 -10.75
N ASN A 162 -6.12 0.14 -10.42
CA ASN A 162 -5.78 -0.95 -11.36
C ASN A 162 -4.53 -0.71 -12.22
N GLY A 163 -3.72 0.30 -11.90
CA GLY A 163 -2.53 0.69 -12.67
C GLY A 163 -2.73 1.91 -13.57
N LEU A 164 -3.88 2.58 -13.48
CA LEU A 164 -4.05 3.90 -14.07
C LEU A 164 -3.07 4.90 -13.48
N VAL A 165 -2.78 4.79 -12.18
CA VAL A 165 -1.67 5.48 -11.52
C VAL A 165 -0.63 4.46 -11.12
N ALA A 166 0.53 4.51 -11.78
CA ALA A 166 1.59 3.52 -11.67
C ALA A 166 2.88 4.18 -11.18
N HIS A 167 3.49 3.59 -10.14
CA HIS A 167 4.81 3.98 -9.64
C HIS A 167 5.78 2.81 -9.74
N GLN A 168 7.03 3.12 -10.06
CA GLN A 168 8.17 2.19 -10.07
C GLN A 168 9.34 2.83 -9.31
N ASP A 169 9.90 2.12 -8.34
CA ASP A 169 11.05 2.57 -7.52
C ASP A 169 10.86 4.00 -6.95
N GLY A 170 9.67 4.26 -6.39
CA GLY A 170 9.33 5.58 -5.85
C GLY A 170 8.92 6.64 -6.87
N LYS A 171 9.02 6.38 -8.18
CA LYS A 171 8.77 7.35 -9.25
C LYS A 171 7.47 7.07 -9.98
N LEU A 172 6.70 8.10 -10.29
CA LEU A 172 5.51 7.99 -11.13
C LEU A 172 5.92 7.66 -12.58
N ILE A 173 5.42 6.54 -13.11
CA ILE A 173 5.70 6.07 -14.49
C ILE A 173 4.48 6.14 -15.40
N GLY A 174 3.27 6.28 -14.84
CA GLY A 174 2.05 6.41 -15.62
C GLY A 174 0.91 7.00 -14.80
N THR A 175 0.13 7.87 -15.43
CA THR A 175 -1.12 8.39 -14.88
C THR A 175 -2.15 8.50 -15.99
N GLN A 176 -3.37 8.04 -15.74
CA GLN A 176 -4.48 8.05 -16.67
C GLN A 176 -5.76 8.35 -15.87
N SER A 177 -6.68 9.10 -16.46
CA SER A 177 -7.98 9.38 -15.84
C SER A 177 -9.12 9.09 -16.81
N LEU A 178 -10.30 8.75 -16.28
CA LEU A 178 -11.45 8.55 -17.14
C LEU A 178 -11.83 9.83 -17.87
N LYS A 179 -11.64 10.99 -17.23
CA LYS A 179 -11.87 12.29 -17.86
C LYS A 179 -11.00 12.48 -19.10
N SER A 180 -9.69 12.22 -19.02
CA SER A 180 -8.80 12.32 -20.18
C SER A 180 -9.18 11.32 -21.28
N PHE A 181 -9.69 10.14 -20.90
CA PHE A 181 -10.17 9.14 -21.87
C PHE A 181 -11.48 9.58 -22.56
N LEU A 182 -12.42 10.16 -21.82
CA LEU A 182 -13.73 10.60 -22.32
C LEU A 182 -13.72 11.99 -22.96
N GLU A 183 -12.69 12.81 -22.73
CA GLU A 183 -12.57 14.15 -23.31
C GLU A 183 -12.39 14.12 -24.84
N GLU A 184 -11.95 13.00 -25.42
CA GLU A 184 -11.95 12.79 -26.87
C GLU A 184 -13.37 12.63 -27.46
N GLU A 185 -14.40 12.36 -26.64
CA GLU A 185 -15.78 12.02 -27.06
C GLU A 185 -16.85 13.03 -26.59
N LYS A 186 -16.47 14.25 -26.16
CA LYS A 186 -17.36 15.40 -25.82
C LYS A 186 -18.28 15.26 -24.59
N LEU A 187 -17.99 14.40 -23.61
CA LEU A 187 -18.76 14.34 -22.35
C LEU A 187 -18.17 15.28 -21.28
N LYS A 188 -18.46 16.58 -21.39
CA LYS A 188 -18.11 17.59 -20.36
C LYS A 188 -19.17 17.60 -19.26
N ASN A 189 -18.86 17.07 -18.07
CA ASN A 189 -19.40 17.41 -16.73
C ASN A 189 -19.52 16.22 -15.75
N PHE A 190 -18.49 15.38 -15.65
CA PHE A 190 -18.41 14.38 -14.58
C PHE A 190 -17.04 14.44 -13.89
N GLU A 191 -17.01 14.66 -12.57
CA GLU A 191 -15.84 14.33 -11.75
C GLU A 191 -15.82 12.82 -11.61
N VAL A 192 -14.92 12.16 -12.35
CA VAL A 192 -14.80 10.70 -12.33
C VAL A 192 -13.35 10.29 -12.09
N GLY A 193 -13.14 9.40 -11.12
CA GLY A 193 -11.90 8.63 -10.98
C GLY A 193 -11.79 7.54 -12.06
N CYS A 194 -11.12 6.42 -11.77
CA CYS A 194 -10.97 5.28 -12.69
C CYS A 194 -12.27 4.63 -13.19
N SER A 195 -13.35 4.71 -12.42
CA SER A 195 -14.66 4.11 -12.74
C SER A 195 -15.81 5.01 -12.29
N MET A 196 -16.91 5.03 -13.04
CA MET A 196 -18.18 5.61 -12.60
C MET A 196 -19.00 4.57 -11.85
N ASN A 197 -19.29 4.81 -10.57
CA ASN A 197 -20.25 3.99 -9.83
C ASN A 197 -21.66 4.55 -10.03
N VAL A 198 -22.55 3.77 -10.63
CA VAL A 198 -23.94 4.15 -10.89
C VAL A 198 -24.85 3.39 -9.92
N SER A 199 -25.67 4.11 -9.16
CA SER A 199 -26.64 3.51 -8.23
C SER A 199 -28.05 4.01 -8.51
N PRO A 200 -29.01 3.15 -8.88
CA PRO A 200 -30.39 3.56 -9.15
C PRO A 200 -31.11 4.16 -7.93
N ILE A 201 -30.89 3.62 -6.73
CA ILE A 201 -31.45 4.16 -5.47
C ILE A 201 -30.61 5.32 -4.90
N GLY A 202 -29.37 5.48 -5.37
CA GLY A 202 -28.42 6.46 -4.86
C GLY A 202 -27.64 5.95 -3.65
N ARG A 203 -26.38 6.38 -3.51
CA ARG A 203 -25.45 5.87 -2.47
C ARG A 203 -25.73 6.40 -1.06
N ASN A 204 -26.52 7.47 -0.93
CA ASN A 204 -26.85 8.10 0.36
C ASN A 204 -28.00 7.40 1.11
N CYS A 205 -28.40 6.20 0.68
CA CYS A 205 -29.41 5.38 1.35
C CYS A 205 -28.86 4.65 2.60
N SER A 206 -29.75 4.36 3.53
CA SER A 206 -29.50 3.59 4.76
C SER A 206 -29.22 2.12 4.45
N GLN A 207 -28.71 1.36 5.43
CA GLN A 207 -28.47 -0.08 5.23
C GLN A 207 -29.78 -0.85 5.01
N GLU A 208 -30.85 -0.47 5.70
CA GLU A 208 -32.18 -1.07 5.51
C GLU A 208 -32.69 -0.83 4.08
N GLU A 209 -32.55 0.39 3.56
CA GLU A 209 -32.91 0.71 2.17
C GLU A 209 -32.07 -0.05 1.15
N ARG A 210 -30.80 -0.33 1.45
CA ARG A 210 -29.93 -1.16 0.60
C ARG A 210 -30.42 -2.60 0.52
N ASP A 211 -30.76 -3.17 1.67
CA ASP A 211 -31.24 -4.54 1.77
C ASP A 211 -32.59 -4.71 1.04
N ASP A 212 -33.48 -3.72 1.16
CA ASP A 212 -34.76 -3.73 0.46
C ASP A 212 -34.63 -3.48 -1.04
N PHE A 213 -33.74 -2.57 -1.46
CA PHE A 213 -33.41 -2.40 -2.87
C PHE A 213 -32.81 -3.66 -3.48
N GLU A 214 -31.94 -4.37 -2.76
CA GLU A 214 -31.35 -5.61 -3.26
C GLU A 214 -32.42 -6.68 -3.54
N LYS A 215 -33.37 -6.86 -2.62
CA LYS A 215 -34.52 -7.77 -2.82
C LYS A 215 -35.35 -7.33 -4.02
N TYR A 216 -35.64 -6.04 -4.12
CA TYR A 216 -36.42 -5.48 -5.22
C TYR A 216 -35.70 -5.65 -6.57
N ASP A 217 -34.40 -5.39 -6.63
CA ASP A 217 -33.58 -5.53 -7.84
C ASP A 217 -33.49 -6.98 -8.31
N LYS A 218 -33.40 -7.96 -7.40
CA LYS A 218 -33.42 -9.40 -7.75
C LYS A 218 -34.74 -9.82 -8.41
N ILE A 219 -35.86 -9.24 -7.99
CA ILE A 219 -37.18 -9.55 -8.57
C ILE A 219 -37.38 -8.81 -9.89
N HIS A 220 -37.06 -7.52 -9.93
CA HIS A 220 -37.40 -6.65 -11.06
C HIS A 220 -36.27 -6.49 -12.09
N ASN A 221 -35.06 -6.97 -11.79
CA ASN A 221 -33.85 -6.88 -12.61
C ASN A 221 -33.54 -5.44 -13.04
N ILE A 222 -33.57 -4.49 -12.11
CA ILE A 222 -33.41 -3.06 -12.41
C ILE A 222 -32.01 -2.77 -12.95
N ARG A 223 -30.95 -3.17 -12.24
CA ARG A 223 -29.56 -2.98 -12.65
C ARG A 223 -29.23 -3.71 -13.96
N PRO A 224 -29.57 -5.00 -14.16
CA PRO A 224 -29.36 -5.67 -15.45
C PRO A 224 -30.04 -4.95 -16.62
N LYS A 225 -31.29 -4.51 -16.46
CA LYS A 225 -32.00 -3.75 -17.51
C LYS A 225 -31.33 -2.42 -17.81
N MET A 226 -30.92 -1.68 -16.77
CA MET A 226 -30.20 -0.41 -16.94
C MET A 226 -28.86 -0.61 -17.67
N VAL A 227 -28.09 -1.63 -17.29
CA VAL A 227 -26.83 -1.99 -17.94
C VAL A 227 -27.05 -2.36 -19.41
N SER A 228 -28.11 -3.12 -19.73
CA SER A 228 -28.44 -3.46 -21.12
C SER A 228 -28.67 -2.23 -21.97
N VAL A 229 -29.43 -1.26 -21.47
CA VAL A 229 -29.73 0.00 -22.18
C VAL A 229 -28.47 0.86 -22.33
N LEU A 230 -27.63 0.95 -21.29
CA LEU A 230 -26.39 1.71 -21.35
C LEU A 230 -25.40 1.10 -22.33
N ARG A 231 -25.28 -0.24 -22.35
CA ARG A 231 -24.41 -0.96 -23.29
C ARG A 231 -24.81 -0.71 -24.74
N GLU A 232 -26.11 -0.71 -25.04
CA GLU A 232 -26.61 -0.41 -26.39
C GLU A 232 -26.34 1.06 -26.77
N LYS A 233 -26.65 2.01 -25.88
CA LYS A 233 -26.49 3.45 -26.17
C LYS A 233 -25.02 3.87 -26.30
N PHE A 234 -24.13 3.28 -25.52
CA PHE A 234 -22.73 3.65 -25.45
C PHE A 234 -21.81 2.57 -26.05
N ALA A 235 -22.32 1.75 -26.96
CA ALA A 235 -21.56 0.68 -27.61
C ALA A 235 -20.27 1.18 -28.28
N HIS A 236 -20.27 2.42 -28.78
CA HIS A 236 -19.10 3.06 -29.40
C HIS A 236 -17.97 3.39 -28.43
N LEU A 237 -18.25 3.56 -27.13
CA LEU A 237 -17.25 3.92 -26.11
C LEU A 237 -16.53 2.71 -25.52
N ASN A 238 -16.91 1.50 -25.93
CA ASN A 238 -16.34 0.23 -25.46
C ASN A 238 -16.21 0.14 -23.92
N LEU A 239 -17.32 0.41 -23.23
CA LEU A 239 -17.39 0.41 -21.76
C LEU A 239 -17.77 -0.97 -21.22
N THR A 240 -17.09 -1.37 -20.15
CA THR A 240 -17.43 -2.51 -19.29
C THR A 240 -18.35 -2.06 -18.16
N PHE A 241 -19.32 -2.91 -17.83
CA PHE A 241 -20.30 -2.69 -16.76
C PHE A 241 -20.25 -3.87 -15.79
N SER A 242 -19.86 -3.62 -14.54
CA SER A 242 -19.78 -4.66 -13.50
C SER A 242 -20.83 -4.41 -12.43
N ILE A 243 -21.82 -5.31 -12.29
CA ILE A 243 -22.82 -5.22 -11.23
C ILE A 243 -22.22 -5.80 -9.95
N GLY A 244 -22.00 -4.94 -8.96
CA GLY A 244 -21.36 -5.30 -7.70
C GLY A 244 -22.13 -4.78 -6.48
N GLY A 245 -22.10 -5.55 -5.39
CA GLY A 245 -22.77 -5.19 -4.15
C GLY A 245 -24.31 -5.12 -4.25
N GLN A 246 -24.93 -4.39 -3.34
CA GLN A 246 -26.39 -4.39 -3.15
C GLN A 246 -27.13 -3.39 -4.06
N ILE A 247 -26.50 -2.25 -4.37
CA ILE A 247 -27.24 -1.07 -4.89
C ILE A 247 -26.66 -0.44 -6.16
N SER A 248 -25.51 -0.88 -6.65
CA SER A 248 -24.83 -0.18 -7.74
C SER A 248 -24.17 -1.13 -8.73
N PHE A 249 -23.61 -0.53 -9.77
CA PHE A 249 -22.72 -1.16 -10.73
C PHE A 249 -21.65 -0.15 -11.15
N ASP A 250 -20.47 -0.63 -11.47
CA ASP A 250 -19.35 0.19 -11.93
C ASP A 250 -19.30 0.21 -13.45
N VAL A 251 -18.91 1.36 -14.01
CA VAL A 251 -18.72 1.60 -15.44
C VAL A 251 -17.31 2.09 -15.67
N PHE A 252 -16.55 1.39 -16.49
CA PHE A 252 -15.16 1.72 -16.82
C PHE A 252 -14.84 1.26 -18.24
N PRO A 253 -13.86 1.85 -18.93
CA PRO A 253 -13.46 1.41 -20.25
C PRO A 253 -13.00 -0.05 -20.23
N GLN A 254 -13.21 -0.76 -21.33
CA GLN A 254 -12.76 -2.15 -21.44
C GLN A 254 -11.24 -2.25 -21.18
N GLY A 255 -10.83 -3.23 -20.37
CA GLY A 255 -9.43 -3.47 -20.00
C GLY A 255 -8.89 -2.53 -18.92
N TRP A 256 -9.74 -1.75 -18.24
CA TRP A 256 -9.39 -0.97 -17.05
C TRP A 256 -9.62 -1.75 -15.74
N ASP A 257 -9.69 -3.08 -15.83
CA ASP A 257 -9.50 -4.00 -14.71
C ASP A 257 -8.00 -4.14 -14.37
N LYS A 258 -7.64 -5.04 -13.43
CA LYS A 258 -6.26 -5.20 -12.96
C LYS A 258 -5.27 -5.59 -14.06
N THR A 259 -5.72 -6.16 -15.18
CA THR A 259 -4.84 -6.42 -16.33
C THR A 259 -4.23 -5.15 -16.91
N TYR A 260 -4.82 -3.97 -16.64
CA TYR A 260 -4.29 -2.68 -17.08
C TYR A 260 -2.83 -2.47 -16.65
N CYS A 261 -2.44 -2.93 -15.45
CA CYS A 261 -1.07 -2.76 -14.96
C CYS A 261 -0.03 -3.60 -15.72
N LEU A 262 -0.43 -4.68 -16.39
CA LEU A 262 0.49 -5.59 -17.08
C LEU A 262 1.26 -4.91 -18.22
N ARG A 263 0.73 -3.81 -18.79
CA ARG A 263 1.40 -2.99 -19.81
C ARG A 263 2.76 -2.41 -19.34
N TYR A 264 2.95 -2.27 -18.03
CA TYR A 264 4.18 -1.71 -17.46
C TYR A 264 5.21 -2.80 -17.15
N LEU A 265 4.89 -4.07 -17.43
CA LEU A 265 5.65 -5.25 -17.02
C LEU A 265 6.12 -6.09 -18.21
N ASP A 266 6.26 -5.49 -19.39
CA ASP A 266 6.72 -6.17 -20.62
C ASP A 266 8.15 -6.72 -20.52
N ASP A 267 8.96 -6.15 -19.62
CA ASP A 267 10.33 -6.61 -19.36
C ASP A 267 10.40 -7.87 -18.47
N PHE A 268 9.28 -8.33 -17.92
CA PHE A 268 9.22 -9.53 -17.08
C PHE A 268 8.79 -10.76 -17.90
N GLN A 269 9.57 -11.82 -17.78
CA GLN A 269 9.31 -13.12 -18.43
C GLN A 269 8.28 -13.93 -17.64
N GLU A 270 8.28 -13.78 -16.31
CA GLU A 270 7.40 -14.50 -15.41
C GLU A 270 6.77 -13.53 -14.40
N ILE A 271 5.43 -13.53 -14.37
CA ILE A 271 4.63 -12.65 -13.52
C ILE A 271 3.74 -13.55 -12.66
N HIS A 272 4.03 -13.66 -11.38
CA HIS A 272 3.12 -14.33 -10.44
C HIS A 272 2.11 -13.32 -9.94
N PHE A 273 0.82 -13.65 -9.99
CA PHE A 273 -0.23 -12.80 -9.41
C PHE A 273 -0.92 -13.52 -8.26
N PHE A 274 -1.06 -12.87 -7.11
CA PHE A 274 -1.75 -13.38 -5.93
C PHE A 274 -3.02 -12.55 -5.66
N GLY A 275 -4.17 -13.22 -5.52
CA GLY A 275 -5.46 -12.55 -5.29
C GLY A 275 -6.50 -13.41 -4.57
N ASP A 276 -7.40 -12.77 -3.82
CA ASP A 276 -8.45 -13.45 -3.04
C ASP A 276 -9.75 -13.66 -3.84
N LYS A 277 -10.06 -12.77 -4.79
CA LYS A 277 -11.32 -12.76 -5.55
C LYS A 277 -11.10 -13.17 -7.00
N THR A 278 -10.48 -14.33 -7.20
CA THR A 278 -10.12 -14.90 -8.51
C THR A 278 -11.28 -15.64 -9.20
N TYR A 279 -12.38 -15.89 -8.48
CA TYR A 279 -13.60 -16.48 -9.04
C TYR A 279 -14.24 -15.56 -10.09
N LYS A 280 -15.01 -16.13 -11.02
CA LYS A 280 -15.72 -15.37 -12.06
C LYS A 280 -16.58 -14.25 -11.48
N GLY A 281 -16.28 -13.00 -11.86
CA GLY A 281 -16.96 -11.79 -11.38
C GLY A 281 -16.31 -11.15 -10.14
N GLY A 282 -15.29 -11.78 -9.56
CA GLY A 282 -14.38 -11.14 -8.63
C GLY A 282 -13.42 -10.19 -9.34
N ASN A 283 -12.88 -9.21 -8.63
CA ASN A 283 -12.03 -8.14 -9.22
C ASN A 283 -10.60 -8.60 -9.53
N ASP A 284 -10.22 -9.83 -9.17
CA ASP A 284 -8.94 -10.43 -9.54
C ASP A 284 -9.06 -11.38 -10.73
N HIS A 285 -10.27 -11.68 -11.18
CA HIS A 285 -10.53 -12.73 -12.15
C HIS A 285 -9.78 -12.51 -13.47
N GLU A 286 -9.87 -11.31 -14.04
CA GLU A 286 -9.28 -11.01 -15.34
C GLU A 286 -7.75 -11.05 -15.32
N ILE A 287 -7.11 -10.57 -14.24
CA ILE A 287 -5.66 -10.63 -14.10
C ILE A 287 -5.19 -12.05 -13.76
N TYR A 288 -5.95 -12.81 -12.96
CA TYR A 288 -5.65 -14.20 -12.63
C TYR A 288 -5.71 -15.14 -13.84
N GLU A 289 -6.71 -14.97 -14.72
CA GLU A 289 -6.87 -15.75 -15.95
C GLU A 289 -5.99 -15.23 -17.11
N SER A 290 -5.20 -14.18 -16.91
CA SER A 290 -4.36 -13.61 -17.96
C SER A 290 -3.26 -14.59 -18.36
N GLU A 291 -3.09 -14.82 -19.66
CA GLU A 291 -2.00 -15.65 -20.21
C GLU A 291 -0.59 -15.12 -19.84
N ARG A 292 -0.48 -13.85 -19.44
CA ARG A 292 0.77 -13.23 -19.00
C ARG A 292 1.13 -13.54 -17.55
N THR A 293 0.22 -14.14 -16.79
CA THR A 293 0.40 -14.34 -15.36
C THR A 293 0.31 -15.81 -14.97
N VAL A 294 1.10 -16.19 -13.98
CA VAL A 294 0.90 -17.40 -13.20
C VAL A 294 0.04 -17.01 -11.99
N GLY A 295 -1.26 -17.29 -12.06
CA GLY A 295 -2.23 -16.92 -11.04
C GLY A 295 -2.24 -17.84 -9.82
N HIS A 296 -2.27 -17.24 -8.63
CA HIS A 296 -2.33 -17.91 -7.32
C HIS A 296 -3.54 -17.40 -6.55
N THR A 297 -4.54 -18.25 -6.36
CA THR A 297 -5.67 -17.94 -5.49
C THR A 297 -5.23 -18.07 -4.04
N VAL A 298 -5.48 -17.04 -3.24
CA VAL A 298 -5.22 -17.03 -1.79
C VAL A 298 -6.52 -16.85 -1.02
N THR A 299 -6.55 -17.32 0.22
CA THR A 299 -7.72 -17.21 1.11
C THR A 299 -7.49 -16.23 2.26
N SER A 300 -6.23 -15.89 2.55
CA SER A 300 -5.85 -14.94 3.58
C SER A 300 -4.42 -14.39 3.40
N PRO A 301 -4.03 -13.36 4.17
CA PRO A 301 -2.64 -12.92 4.27
C PRO A 301 -1.66 -14.02 4.69
N GLU A 302 -2.08 -14.93 5.56
CA GLU A 302 -1.26 -16.06 6.01
C GLU A 302 -1.01 -17.06 4.88
N ASP A 303 -2.05 -17.40 4.13
CA ASP A 303 -1.97 -18.27 2.94
C ASP A 303 -1.03 -17.65 1.88
N THR A 304 -1.15 -16.32 1.66
CA THR A 304 -0.24 -15.58 0.77
C THR A 304 1.23 -15.74 1.19
N MET A 305 1.54 -15.61 2.49
CA MET A 305 2.89 -15.81 3.00
C MET A 305 3.37 -17.27 2.82
N GLU A 306 2.51 -18.25 3.04
CA GLU A 306 2.84 -19.67 2.89
C GLU A 306 3.17 -20.02 1.44
N GLN A 307 2.32 -19.62 0.49
CA GLN A 307 2.56 -19.84 -0.93
C GLN A 307 3.83 -19.13 -1.42
N CYS A 308 4.05 -17.88 -1.02
CA CYS A 308 5.29 -17.15 -1.36
C CYS A 308 6.54 -17.80 -0.78
N LYS A 309 6.48 -18.34 0.45
CA LYS A 309 7.60 -19.10 1.03
C LYS A 309 7.91 -20.34 0.20
N ALA A 310 6.88 -21.09 -0.19
CA ALA A 310 7.05 -22.28 -1.01
C ALA A 310 7.66 -21.95 -2.38
N LEU A 311 7.22 -20.87 -3.04
CA LEU A 311 7.65 -20.51 -4.40
C LEU A 311 9.01 -19.81 -4.47
N PHE A 312 9.29 -18.90 -3.53
CA PHE A 312 10.42 -17.97 -3.65
C PHE A 312 11.50 -18.14 -2.60
N LEU A 313 11.19 -18.77 -1.45
CA LEU A 313 12.09 -18.86 -0.30
C LEU A 313 12.45 -20.30 0.10
N SER A 314 11.86 -21.31 -0.53
CA SER A 314 12.28 -22.69 -0.36
C SER A 314 13.58 -22.91 -1.16
N ASN A 315 14.62 -23.38 -0.48
CA ASN A 315 15.96 -23.50 -1.04
C ASN A 315 15.98 -24.42 -2.28
N HIS A 316 16.38 -23.86 -3.43
CA HIS A 316 17.06 -24.59 -4.50
C HIS A 316 18.52 -24.15 -4.54
#